data_AF-B5VW97-F1
#
_entry.id   AF-B5VW97-F1
#
_cell.length_a   1.000
_cell.length_b   1.000
_cell.length_c   1.000
_cell.angle_alpha   90.00
_cell.angle_beta   90.00
_cell.angle_gamma   90.00
#
_symmetry.space_group_name_H-M   'P 1'
#
loop_
_entity.id
_entity.type
_entity.pdbx_description
1 polymer ?
#
loop_
_entity_poly.entity_id
_entity_poly.type
_entity_poly.pdbx_seq_one_letter_code
_entity_poly.pdbx_strand_id
1 'polypeptide(L)' 'MPITVDDVLSYLGSGMTYQDILDDFPYLTRKDILACLSYAANREQTLLVQA' A
#
# COMPACT_ATOMS: atom_id res chain seq x y z
N MET A 1 11.24 0.61 11.38
CA MET A 1 11.65 0.60 9.96
C MET A 1 10.44 1.09 9.16
N PRO A 2 10.57 2.11 8.30
CA PRO A 2 9.44 2.54 7.48
C PRO A 2 9.16 1.48 6.41
N ILE A 3 7.90 1.06 6.26
CA ILE A 3 7.48 0.24 5.12
C ILE A 3 7.22 1.11 3.90
N THR A 4 7.33 0.53 2.71
CA THR A 4 7.07 1.25 1.47
C THR A 4 5.63 1.05 0.98
N VAL A 5 5.20 1.89 0.02
CA VAL A 5 3.89 1.73 -0.64
C VAL A 5 3.75 0.34 -1.29
N ASP A 6 4.86 -0.19 -1.82
CA ASP A 6 4.91 -1.50 -2.46
C ASP A 6 4.65 -2.64 -1.46
N ASP A 7 5.27 -2.56 -0.27
CA ASP A 7 5.02 -3.51 0.82
C ASP A 7 3.54 -3.54 1.21
N VAL A 8 2.92 -2.37 1.39
CA VAL A 8 1.49 -2.26 1.75
C VAL A 8 0.60 -2.90 0.68
N LEU A 9 0.91 -2.69 -0.60
CA LEU A 9 0.20 -3.34 -1.71
C LEU A 9 0.40 -4.85 -1.73
N SER A 10 1.62 -5.32 -1.47
CA SER A 10 1.97 -6.74 -1.41
C SER A 10 1.23 -7.46 -0.27
N TYR A 11 1.15 -6.84 0.91
CA TYR A 11 0.38 -7.36 2.04
C TYR A 11 -1.12 -7.44 1.72
N LEU A 12 -1.69 -6.37 1.14
CA LEU A 12 -3.10 -6.37 0.70
C LEU A 12 -3.35 -7.42 -0.40
N GLY A 13 -2.42 -7.57 -1.35
CA GLY A 13 -2.48 -8.58 -2.41
C GLY A 13 -2.35 -10.02 -1.90
N SER A 14 -1.68 -10.21 -0.76
CA SER A 14 -1.58 -11.50 -0.05
C SER A 14 -2.84 -11.85 0.75
N GLY A 15 -3.82 -10.94 0.84
CA GLY A 15 -5.09 -11.15 1.53
C GLY A 15 -5.14 -10.61 2.97
N MET A 16 -4.14 -9.84 3.42
CA MET A 16 -4.25 -9.11 4.68
C MET A 16 -5.34 -8.05 4.61
N THR A 17 -6.03 -7.85 5.73
CA THR A 17 -6.99 -6.75 5.85
C THR A 17 -6.30 -5.46 6.28
N TYR A 18 -6.97 -4.33 6.05
CA TYR A 18 -6.53 -3.04 6.59
C TYR A 18 -6.30 -3.06 8.10
N GLN A 19 -7.05 -3.85 8.86
CA GLN A 19 -6.87 -3.94 10.31
C GLN A 19 -5.59 -4.68 10.68
N ASP A 20 -5.28 -5.78 9.99
CA ASP A 20 -4.04 -6.54 10.16
C ASP A 20 -2.81 -5.64 9.96
N ILE A 21 -2.82 -4.86 8.88
CA ILE A 21 -1.74 -3.92 8.55
C ILE A 21 -1.64 -2.80 9.61
N LEU A 22 -2.76 -2.30 10.13
CA LEU A 22 -2.75 -1.27 11.17
C LEU A 22 -2.30 -1.83 12.54
N ASP A 23 -2.53 -3.12 12.80
CA ASP A 23 -2.08 -3.80 14.02
C ASP A 23 -0.57 -4.04 13.99
N ASP A 24 -0.04 -4.51 12.85
CA ASP A 24 1.41 -4.70 12.65
C ASP A 24 2.16 -3.36 12.56
N PHE A 25 1.51 -2.34 12.00
CA PHE A 25 2.06 -0.99 11.83
C PHE A 25 1.19 0.08 12.52
N PRO A 26 1.25 0.19 13.86
CA PRO A 26 0.43 1.14 14.64
C PRO A 26 0.78 2.62 14.37
N TYR A 27 1.86 2.88 13.64
CA TYR A 27 2.24 4.21 13.17
C TYR A 27 1.57 4.61 11.84
N LEU A 28 0.96 3.66 11.13
CA LEU A 28 0.17 3.93 9.96
C LEU A 28 -1.25 4.28 10.35
N THR A 29 -1.84 5.23 9.63
CA THR A 29 -3.27 5.48 9.72
C THR A 29 -3.97 4.90 8.51
N ARG A 30 -5.28 4.66 8.65
CA ARG A 30 -6.12 4.29 7.50
C ARG A 30 -5.99 5.29 6.34
N LYS A 31 -5.76 6.57 6.67
CA LYS A 31 -5.58 7.64 5.68
C LYS A 31 -4.27 7.49 4.91
N ASP A 32 -3.19 7.05 5.57
CA ASP A 32 -1.92 6.74 4.90
C ASP A 32 -2.07 5.56 3.95
N ILE A 33 -2.77 4.50 4.35
CA ILE A 33 -3.01 3.34 3.48
C ILE A 33 -3.83 3.75 2.25
N LEU A 34 -4.86 4.57 2.43
CA LEU A 34 -5.65 5.11 1.31
C LEU A 34 -4.83 6.02 0.41
N ALA A 35 -3.94 6.84 0.97
CA ALA A 35 -3.02 7.66 0.18
C ALA A 35 -2.03 6.79 -0.62
N CYS A 36 -1.52 5.71 -0.01
CA CYS A 36 -0.68 4.72 -0.68
C CYS A 36 -1.41 4.05 -1.84
N LEU A 37 -2.65 3.61 -1.63
CA LEU A 37 -3.50 3.03 -2.69
C LEU A 37 -3.80 4.04 -3.80
N SER A 38 -4.12 5.28 -3.46
CA SER A 38 -4.36 6.34 -4.44
C SER A 38 -3.09 6.66 -5.23
N TYR A 39 -1.93 6.66 -4.57
CA TYR A 39 -0.64 6.85 -5.21
C TYR A 39 -0.31 5.68 -6.14
N ALA A 40 -0.53 4.46 -5.69
CA ALA A 40 -0.33 3.24 -6.48
C ALA A 40 -1.23 3.23 -7.72
N ALA A 41 -2.54 3.43 -7.55
CA ALA A 41 -3.49 3.49 -8.66
C ALA A 41 -3.12 4.57 -9.70
N ASN A 42 -2.56 5.70 -9.24
CA ASN A 42 -2.07 6.75 -10.13
C ASN A 42 -0.71 6.41 -10.78
N ARG A 43 0.12 5.61 -10.12
CA ARG A 43 1.47 5.22 -10.57
C ARG A 43 1.46 4.04 -11.54
N GLU A 44 0.46 3.15 -11.45
CA GLU A 44 0.24 2.05 -12.40
C GLU A 44 0.02 2.56 -13.84
N GLN A 45 -0.46 3.80 -14.05
CA GLN A 45 -0.46 4.44 -15.37
C GLN A 45 0.94 4.60 -15.98
N THR A 46 1.98 4.66 -15.15
CA THR A 46 3.37 4.88 -15.58
C THR A 46 4.16 3.58 -15.70
N LEU A 47 3.73 2.47 -15.09
CA LEU A 47 4.47 1.20 -15.13
C LEU A 47 4.07 0.29 -16.31
N LEU A 48 2.86 0.46 -16.87
CA LEU A 48 2.43 -0.24 -18.08
C LEU A 48 3.15 0.24 -19.37
N VAL A 49 3.99 1.28 -19.30
CA VAL A 49 4.73 1.86 -20.45
C VAL A 49 6.19 1.41 -20.54
N GLN A 50 6.58 0.35 -19.84
CA GLN A 50 7.88 -0.30 -20.06
C GLN A 50 7.66 -1.74 -20.52
N ALA A 51 7.17 -1.86 -21.76
CA ALA A 51 7.20 -3.06 -22.58
C ALA A 51 8.21 -2.87 -23.73
#